data_AF-A0AAV9CWM3-F1
#
_entry.id   AF-A0AAV9CWM3-F1
#
_cell.length_a   1.000
_cell.length_b   1.000
_cell.length_c   1.000
_cell.angle_alpha   90.00
_cell.angle_beta   90.00
_cell.angle_gamma   90.00
#
_symmetry.space_group_name_H-M   'P 1'
#
loop_
_entity.id
_entity.type
_entity.pdbx_description
1 polymer ?
#
loop_
_entity_poly.entity_id
_entity_poly.type
_entity_poly.pdbx_seq_one_letter_code
_entity_poly.pdbx_strand_id
1 'polypeptide(L)'
;MKLVRFLMKLNNETVSIELKNGTIVHGTITGVDISMNTHLKTVKLTLKGKNPVTLDHLSVRGNNIRYYILPDSLNLETLLVEETPRVKPKKPTADLWGVVGAVGVDADVAEVASQSLFSTYLGFLERVECEL
;
A
#
# COMPACT_ATOMS: atom_id res chain seq x y z
N MET A 1 4.60 -11.14 -2.95
CA MET A 1 4.17 -11.77 -1.68
C MET A 1 2.83 -11.16 -1.25
N LYS A 2 1.75 -11.96 -1.21
CA LYS A 2 0.38 -11.49 -0.92
C LYS A 2 0.13 -11.20 0.57
N LEU A 3 0.74 -11.96 1.48
CA LEU A 3 0.46 -11.87 2.92
C LEU A 3 1.00 -10.61 3.60
N VAL A 4 2.19 -10.16 3.20
CA VAL A 4 2.81 -8.96 3.79
C VAL A 4 1.93 -7.72 3.55
N ARG A 5 1.33 -7.63 2.36
CA ARG A 5 0.41 -6.53 2.02
C ARG A 5 -0.84 -6.50 2.90
N PHE A 6 -1.30 -7.66 3.39
CA PHE A 6 -2.39 -7.71 4.37
C PHE A 6 -1.94 -7.10 5.70
N LEU A 7 -0.76 -7.45 6.20
CA LEU A 7 -0.23 -6.88 7.46
C LEU A 7 -0.02 -5.37 7.38
N MET A 8 0.35 -4.85 6.20
CA MET A 8 0.47 -3.41 5.96
C MET A 8 -0.87 -2.65 6.10
N LYS A 9 -2.02 -3.32 5.94
CA LYS A 9 -3.35 -2.71 6.10
C LYS A 9 -3.79 -2.59 7.56
N LEU A 10 -3.13 -3.26 8.52
CA LEU A 10 -3.51 -3.31 9.93
C LEU A 10 -3.19 -2.02 10.71
N ASN A 11 -3.22 -0.86 10.07
CA ASN A 11 -2.86 0.40 10.72
C ASN A 11 -3.96 0.82 11.72
N ASN A 12 -3.54 1.22 12.91
CA ASN A 12 -4.38 1.56 14.06
C ASN A 12 -5.14 0.40 14.67
N GLU A 13 -4.82 -0.84 14.30
CA GLU A 13 -5.35 -2.03 14.96
C GLU A 13 -4.54 -2.38 16.21
N THR A 14 -5.24 -2.81 17.26
CA THR A 14 -4.59 -3.28 18.48
C THR A 14 -4.36 -4.78 18.38
N VAL A 15 -3.10 -5.18 18.46
CA VAL A 15 -2.68 -6.58 18.29
C VAL A 15 -1.79 -7.00 19.46
N SER A 16 -1.69 -8.31 19.64
CA SER A 16 -0.65 -8.90 20.48
C SER A 16 0.34 -9.66 19.63
N ILE A 17 1.63 -9.41 19.81
CA ILE A 17 2.71 -10.01 19.05
C ILE A 17 3.54 -10.85 19.99
N GLU A 18 3.73 -12.12 19.67
CA GLU A 18 4.71 -12.96 20.35
C GLU A 18 6.02 -12.99 19.56
N LEU A 19 7.12 -12.68 20.25
CA LEU A 19 8.46 -12.76 19.70
C LEU A 19 9.04 -14.16 19.91
N LYS A 20 10.02 -14.54 19.06
CA LYS A 20 10.71 -15.84 19.14
C LYS A 20 11.39 -16.11 20.48
N ASN A 21 11.75 -15.06 21.22
CA ASN A 21 12.32 -15.15 22.57
C ASN A 21 11.27 -15.34 23.68
N GLY A 22 9.97 -15.42 23.34
CA GLY A 22 8.87 -15.55 24.28
C GLY A 22 8.43 -14.24 24.93
N THR A 23 8.92 -13.09 24.46
CA THR A 23 8.40 -11.78 24.86
C THR A 23 7.07 -11.51 24.17
N ILE A 24 6.10 -11.04 24.93
CA ILE A 24 4.78 -10.66 24.43
C ILE A 24 4.71 -9.14 24.36
N VAL A 25 4.31 -8.62 23.22
CA VAL A 25 4.17 -7.20 22.96
C VAL A 25 2.71 -6.94 22.61
N HIS A 26 2.00 -6.22 23.48
CA HIS A 26 0.63 -5.80 23.23
C HIS A 26 0.63 -4.31 22.89
N GLY A 27 0.06 -3.90 21.77
CA GLY A 27 0.02 -2.49 21.39
C GLY A 27 -0.75 -2.22 20.12
N THR A 28 -0.86 -0.95 19.76
CA THR A 28 -1.55 -0.51 18.54
C THR A 28 -0.56 -0.32 17.41
N ILE A 29 -0.78 -0.97 16.27
CA ILE A 29 0.07 -0.84 15.08
C ILE A 29 -0.05 0.58 14.53
N THR A 30 1.08 1.22 14.25
CA THR A 30 1.16 2.47 13.48
C THR A 30 1.54 2.23 12.03
N GLY A 31 2.27 1.15 11.75
CA GLY A 31 2.66 0.76 10.41
C GLY A 31 3.45 -0.54 10.39
N VAL A 32 3.38 -1.24 9.26
CA VAL A 32 4.15 -2.46 9.01
C VAL A 32 4.90 -2.31 7.68
N ASP A 33 6.18 -2.68 7.68
CA ASP A 33 7.03 -2.66 6.50
C ASP A 33 6.90 -3.94 5.66
N ILE A 34 7.45 -3.92 4.44
CA ILE A 34 7.57 -5.10 3.57
C ILE A 34 8.41 -6.22 4.22
N SER A 35 9.36 -5.84 5.09
CA SER A 35 10.19 -6.74 5.89
C SER A 35 9.50 -7.24 7.17
N MET A 36 8.22 -6.91 7.37
CA MET A 36 7.43 -7.14 8.59
C MET A 36 7.95 -6.42 9.84
N ASN A 37 8.81 -5.41 9.69
CA ASN A 37 9.08 -4.52 10.82
C ASN A 37 7.77 -3.85 11.21
N THR A 38 7.42 -3.92 12.49
CA THR A 38 6.13 -3.45 13.00
C THR A 38 6.38 -2.33 13.98
N HIS A 39 5.80 -1.18 13.68
CA HIS A 39 5.82 -0.02 14.55
C HIS A 39 4.55 -0.02 15.38
N LEU A 40 4.70 0.18 16.68
CA LEU A 40 3.62 0.14 17.66
C LEU A 40 3.64 1.41 18.50
N LYS A 41 2.45 1.86 18.90
CA LYS A 41 2.22 2.89 19.91
C LYS A 41 1.44 2.32 21.09
N THR A 42 1.57 2.96 22.25
CA THR A 42 0.86 2.59 23.49
C THR A 42 1.06 1.12 23.84
N VAL A 43 2.32 0.76 24.07
CA VAL A 43 2.78 -0.62 24.13
C VAL A 43 2.90 -1.10 25.56
N LYS A 44 2.38 -2.30 25.83
CA LYS A 44 2.62 -3.09 27.03
C LYS A 44 3.51 -4.27 26.65
N LEU A 45 4.76 -4.21 27.06
CA LEU A 45 5.76 -5.23 26.80
C LEU A 45 5.92 -6.12 28.02
N THR A 46 5.73 -7.43 27.84
CA THR A 46 5.88 -8.43 28.91
C THR A 46 6.98 -9.40 28.50
N LEU A 47 8.13 -9.28 29.15
CA LEU A 47 9.25 -10.23 28.97
C LEU A 47 8.88 -11.54 29.68
N LYS A 48 9.35 -12.66 29.13
CA LYS A 48 9.14 -13.97 29.74
C LYS A 48 9.66 -13.98 31.19
N GLY A 49 8.75 -14.15 32.14
CA GLY A 49 9.06 -14.22 33.58
C GLY A 49 9.41 -12.89 34.24
N LYS A 50 9.09 -11.75 33.63
CA LYS A 50 9.24 -10.42 34.26
C LYS A 50 7.94 -9.62 34.23
N ASN A 51 7.90 -8.56 35.02
CA ASN A 51 6.76 -7.66 35.09
C ASN A 51 6.54 -6.90 33.77
N PRO A 52 5.28 -6.57 33.41
CA PRO A 52 4.97 -5.75 32.26
C PRO A 52 5.57 -4.35 32.35
N VAL A 53 6.12 -3.86 31.24
CA VAL A 53 6.66 -2.51 31.07
C VAL A 53 5.84 -1.77 30.02
N THR A 54 5.39 -0.57 30.35
CA THR A 54 4.67 0.32 29.42
C THR A 54 5.66 1.21 28.67
N LEU A 55 5.47 1.33 27.37
CA LEU A 55 6.28 2.17 26.46
C LEU A 55 5.35 2.94 25.53
N ASP A 56 5.70 4.18 25.19
CA ASP A 56 4.87 4.98 24.29
C ASP A 56 5.01 4.54 22.83
N HIS A 57 6.24 4.20 22.41
CA HIS A 57 6.57 3.74 21.08
C HIS A 57 7.53 2.55 21.12
N LEU A 58 7.31 1.56 20.26
CA LEU A 58 8.20 0.43 20.08
C LEU A 58 8.25 0.03 18.61
N SER A 59 9.43 -0.30 18.11
CA SER A 59 9.60 -0.93 16.79
C SER A 59 10.14 -2.34 16.98
N VAL A 60 9.42 -3.30 16.40
CA VAL A 60 9.80 -4.71 16.42
C VAL A 60 10.30 -5.10 15.04
N ARG A 61 11.50 -5.69 14.98
CA ARG A 61 12.06 -6.23 13.73
C ARG A 61 11.30 -7.48 13.30
N GLY A 62 10.86 -7.54 12.04
CA GLY A 62 10.00 -8.61 11.52
C GLY A 62 10.56 -10.03 11.66
N ASN A 63 11.88 -10.19 11.54
CA ASN A 63 12.52 -11.51 11.70
C ASN A 63 12.34 -12.13 13.11
N ASN A 64 12.13 -11.31 14.14
CA ASN A 64 12.00 -11.78 15.51
C ASN A 64 10.55 -12.14 15.87
N ILE A 65 9.59 -11.87 14.99
CA ILE A 65 8.17 -12.14 15.21
C ILE A 65 7.90 -13.63 15.00
N ARG A 66 7.15 -14.24 15.91
CA ARG A 66 6.68 -15.63 15.80
C ARG A 66 5.29 -15.67 15.17
N TYR A 67 4.35 -14.90 15.72
CA TYR A 67 2.99 -14.75 15.18
C TYR A 67 2.32 -13.46 15.69
N TYR A 68 1.28 -13.05 14.98
CA TYR A 68 0.37 -11.98 15.38
C TYR A 68 -0.93 -12.59 15.90
N ILE A 69 -1.40 -12.10 17.03
CA ILE A 69 -2.75 -12.32 17.54
C ILE A 69 -3.56 -11.11 17.08
N LEU A 70 -4.43 -11.35 16.10
CA LEU A 70 -5.34 -10.35 15.55
C LEU A 70 -6.59 -10.25 16.42
N PRO A 71 -7.24 -9.07 16.49
CA PRO A 71 -8.52 -8.93 17.18
C PRO A 71 -9.61 -9.69 16.42
N ASP A 72 -10.52 -10.32 17.16
CA ASP A 72 -11.63 -11.12 16.59
C ASP A 72 -12.61 -10.27 15.76
N SER A 73 -12.64 -8.96 15.99
CA SER A 73 -13.46 -8.00 15.25
C SER A 73 -12.89 -7.60 13.88
N LEU A 74 -11.72 -8.12 13.51
CA LEU A 74 -11.07 -7.78 12.25
C LEU A 74 -11.73 -8.53 11.09
N ASN A 75 -12.33 -7.78 10.16
CA ASN A 75 -12.93 -8.36 8.95
C ASN A 75 -11.85 -8.77 7.95
N LEU A 76 -11.40 -10.02 8.03
CA LEU A 76 -10.32 -10.57 7.18
C LEU A 76 -10.68 -10.52 5.69
N GLU A 77 -11.95 -10.74 5.33
CA GLU A 77 -12.39 -10.81 3.94
C GLU A 77 -12.12 -9.51 3.19
N THR A 78 -12.43 -8.35 3.77
CA THR A 78 -12.26 -7.05 3.11
C THR A 78 -10.79 -6.68 2.93
N LEU A 79 -9.94 -7.12 3.86
CA LEU A 79 -8.50 -6.84 3.85
C LEU A 79 -7.73 -7.77 2.90
N LEU A 80 -8.26 -8.96 2.61
CA LEU A 80 -7.67 -9.92 1.69
C LEU A 80 -8.01 -9.64 0.21
N VAL A 81 -9.00 -8.79 -0.08
CA VAL A 81 -9.27 -8.35 -1.46
C VAL A 81 -8.16 -7.39 -1.93
N GLU A 82 -7.53 -7.73 -3.06
CA GLU A 82 -6.61 -6.86 -3.78
C GLU A 82 -7.43 -5.76 -4.48
N GLU A 83 -7.18 -4.48 -4.16
CA GLU A 83 -7.70 -3.40 -5.00
C GLU A 83 -7.08 -3.54 -6.38
N THR A 84 -7.92 -3.77 -7.39
CA THR A 84 -7.55 -3.63 -8.81
C THR A 84 -6.91 -2.26 -8.99
N PRO A 85 -5.79 -2.13 -9.73
CA PRO A 85 -5.05 -0.88 -9.82
C PRO A 85 -5.97 0.25 -10.27
N ARG A 86 -6.15 1.26 -9.42
CA ARG A 86 -6.89 2.48 -9.77
C ARG A 86 -6.10 3.21 -10.86
N VAL A 87 -6.48 2.99 -12.11
CA VAL A 87 -6.00 3.76 -13.26
C VAL A 87 -6.41 5.21 -13.02
N LYS A 88 -5.47 6.06 -12.63
CA LYS A 88 -5.73 7.50 -12.45
C LYS A 88 -6.06 8.09 -13.82
N PRO A 89 -7.27 8.64 -14.06
CA PRO A 89 -7.54 9.34 -15.31
C PRO A 89 -6.71 10.63 -15.34
N LYS A 90 -5.83 10.77 -16.34
CA LYS A 90 -5.15 12.05 -16.62
C LYS A 90 -6.22 13.09 -16.96
N LYS A 91 -6.15 14.25 -16.30
CA LYS A 91 -6.98 15.43 -16.60
C LYS A 91 -6.77 15.83 -18.07
N PRO A 92 -7.83 16.07 -18.86
CA PRO A 92 -7.68 16.73 -20.14
C PRO A 92 -7.39 18.21 -19.88
N THR A 93 -6.15 18.64 -20.07
CA THR A 93 -5.86 20.06 -20.30
C THR A 93 -6.47 20.41 -21.65
N ALA A 94 -7.56 21.19 -21.60
CA ALA A 94 -7.93 22.08 -22.67
C ALA A 94 -6.70 22.86 -23.10
N ASP A 95 -6.44 22.91 -24.40
CA ASP A 95 -6.36 24.13 -25.20
C ASP A 95 -5.98 23.77 -26.64
N LEU A 96 -6.54 24.53 -27.60
CA LEU A 96 -6.10 24.66 -29.00
C LEU A 96 -6.81 23.83 -30.09
N TRP A 97 -8.04 24.21 -30.45
CA TRP A 97 -8.40 24.48 -31.86
C TRP A 97 -9.61 25.41 -31.96
N GLY A 98 -9.37 26.69 -32.25
CA GLY A 98 -10.42 27.61 -32.66
C GLY A 98 -10.83 27.37 -34.11
N VAL A 99 -12.13 27.57 -34.37
CA VAL A 99 -12.69 28.02 -35.66
C VAL A 99 -12.51 27.09 -36.87
N VAL A 100 -13.43 26.13 -37.09
CA VAL A 100 -14.10 25.90 -38.40
C VAL A 100 -15.42 25.13 -38.17
N GLY A 101 -16.53 25.67 -38.66
CA GLY A 101 -17.53 24.92 -39.43
C GLY A 101 -18.51 23.99 -38.70
N ALA A 102 -19.75 24.47 -38.59
CA ALA A 102 -20.92 23.61 -38.52
C ALA A 102 -21.06 22.77 -39.80
N VAL A 103 -21.04 21.43 -39.71
CA VAL A 103 -21.93 20.45 -40.38
C VAL A 103 -21.81 19.14 -39.60
N GLY A 104 -22.93 18.53 -39.21
CA GLY A 104 -22.94 17.22 -38.54
C GLY A 104 -22.51 16.08 -39.47
N VAL A 105 -22.26 14.90 -38.87
CA VAL A 105 -22.61 13.54 -39.34
C VAL A 105 -21.76 12.51 -38.54
N ASP A 106 -22.50 11.62 -37.89
CA ASP A 106 -22.23 10.25 -37.44
C ASP A 106 -21.08 9.88 -36.48
N ALA A 107 -21.49 9.08 -35.50
CA ALA A 107 -20.70 8.48 -34.45
C ALA A 107 -20.08 7.17 -34.93
N ASP A 108 -18.78 7.12 -35.25
CA ASP A 108 -18.07 5.83 -35.49
C ASP A 108 -16.52 5.87 -35.48
N VAL A 109 -15.86 6.83 -34.82
CA VAL A 109 -14.37 6.90 -34.84
C VAL A 109 -13.77 7.08 -33.44
N ALA A 110 -13.82 6.02 -32.62
CA ALA A 110 -13.20 6.02 -31.29
C ALA A 110 -12.06 4.99 -31.12
N GLU A 111 -11.73 4.18 -32.13
CA GLU A 111 -10.87 3.00 -31.92
C GLU A 111 -9.43 3.12 -32.46
N VAL A 112 -9.06 4.15 -33.22
CA VAL A 112 -7.75 4.19 -33.91
C VAL A 112 -6.67 5.05 -33.20
N ALA A 113 -7.02 5.83 -32.17
CA ALA A 113 -6.09 6.79 -31.56
C ALA A 113 -5.19 6.23 -30.44
N SER A 114 -5.37 4.98 -30.00
CA SER A 114 -4.62 4.40 -28.88
C SER A 114 -3.30 3.73 -29.25
N GLN A 115 -3.02 3.52 -30.54
CA GLN A 115 -1.85 2.75 -30.99
C GLN A 115 -0.59 3.58 -31.28
N SER A 116 -0.68 4.89 -31.59
CA SER A 116 0.55 5.67 -31.88
C SER A 116 1.24 6.25 -30.64
N LEU A 117 0.51 6.41 -29.52
CA LEU A 117 1.05 6.95 -28.28
C LEU A 117 1.92 5.95 -27.50
N PHE A 118 1.84 4.66 -27.82
CA PHE A 118 2.68 3.62 -27.22
C PHE A 118 4.13 3.66 -27.73
N SER A 119 4.36 4.08 -28.98
CA SER A 119 5.72 4.12 -29.56
C SER A 119 6.53 5.32 -29.08
N THR A 120 5.89 6.46 -28.82
CA THR A 120 6.59 7.69 -28.41
C THR A 120 6.95 7.70 -26.93
N TYR A 121 6.16 7.02 -26.08
CA TYR A 121 6.41 6.96 -24.64
C TYR A 121 7.57 6.02 -24.27
N LEU A 122 7.73 4.92 -25.02
CA LEU A 122 8.89 4.02 -24.89
C LEU A 122 10.20 4.72 -25.31
N GLY A 123 10.18 5.56 -26.35
CA GLY A 123 11.36 6.31 -26.78
C GLY A 123 11.79 7.46 -25.86
N PHE A 124 10.90 7.96 -24.99
CA PHE A 124 11.24 9.01 -24.02
C PHE A 124 11.79 8.44 -22.70
N LEU A 125 11.33 7.26 -22.27
CA LEU A 125 11.83 6.63 -21.04
C LEU A 125 13.24 6.04 -21.18
N GLU A 126 13.65 5.59 -22.37
CA GLU A 126 15.03 5.13 -22.61
C GLU A 126 16.07 6.26 -22.55
N ARG A 127 15.65 7.54 -22.58
CA ARG A 127 16.55 8.69 -22.63
C ARG A 127 16.82 9.35 -21.28
N VAL A 128 16.10 8.94 -20.22
CA VAL A 128 16.23 9.53 -18.87
C VAL A 128 17.13 8.70 -17.94
N GLU A 129 17.42 7.44 -18.27
CA GLU A 129 18.34 6.59 -17.49
C GLU A 129 19.84 6.76 -17.83
N CYS A 130 20.22 7.76 -18.64
CA CYS A 130 21.62 7.95 -19.05
C CYS A 130 22.36 9.12 -18.36
N GLU A 131 21.74 9.82 -17.39
CA GLU A 131 22.37 10.97 -16.70
C GLU A 131 22.21 10.99 -15.17
N LEU A 132 22.05 9.83 -14.50
CA LEU A 132 22.24 9.72 -13.05
C LEU A 132 22.88 8.38 -12.65
#